data_AF-A0A6I6DIA4-F1
#
_entry.id   AF-A0A6I6DIA4-F1
#
_cell.length_a   1.000
_cell.length_b   1.000
_cell.length_c   1.000
_cell.angle_alpha   90.00
_cell.angle_beta   90.00
_cell.angle_gamma   90.00
#
_symmetry.space_group_name_H-M   'P 1'
#
loop_
_entity.id
_entity.type
_entity.pdbx_description
1 polymer ?
#
loop_
_entity_poly.entity_id
_entity_poly.type
_entity_poly.pdbx_seq_one_letter_code
_entity_poly.pdbx_strand_id
1 'polypeptide(L)'
;MSQLTHINAAGEAHMVDVSAKAETVREARAEAFVTMLPETLAMIVDGSHHKGDVFATARIAGIQAAKRTWDLIPLCHPLMLSKVEVNLRAEPEHNRVRIESLCRLTGKTGVEMEALTAASVAALTIYDMCKAVQKDMVIGPVRLLAKSGGKSGDFRVQDND
;
A
#
# COMPACT_ATOMS: atom_id res chain seq x y z
N MET A 1 -1.03 6.77 -28.35
CA MET A 1 -1.81 5.93 -27.42
C MET A 1 -0.85 4.91 -26.82
N SER A 2 -0.66 4.92 -25.50
CA SER A 2 0.17 3.91 -24.83
C SER A 2 -0.54 2.55 -24.92
N GLN A 3 0.09 1.58 -25.58
CA GLN A 3 -0.38 0.19 -25.61
C GLN A 3 -0.63 -0.29 -24.17
N LEU A 4 -1.82 -0.85 -23.90
CA LEU A 4 -2.13 -1.49 -22.63
C LEU A 4 -1.19 -2.69 -22.47
N THR A 5 -0.25 -2.61 -21.53
CA THR A 5 0.85 -3.59 -21.47
C THR A 5 0.41 -4.95 -20.92
N HIS A 6 -0.68 -5.02 -20.17
CA HIS A 6 -1.19 -6.27 -19.57
C HIS A 6 -2.16 -7.06 -20.45
N ILE A 7 -2.34 -6.67 -21.71
CA ILE A 7 -3.25 -7.30 -22.66
C ILE A 7 -2.45 -7.69 -23.90
N ASN A 8 -2.57 -8.94 -24.35
CA ASN A 8 -1.91 -9.41 -25.58
C ASN A 8 -2.63 -8.89 -26.84
N ALA A 9 -2.10 -9.22 -28.02
CA ALA A 9 -2.69 -8.80 -29.30
C ALA A 9 -4.11 -9.35 -29.55
N ALA A 10 -4.53 -10.39 -28.82
CA ALA A 10 -5.85 -11.00 -28.89
C ALA A 10 -6.84 -10.42 -27.86
N GLY A 11 -6.43 -9.50 -27.00
CA GLY A 11 -7.29 -8.93 -25.95
C GLY A 11 -7.27 -9.71 -24.62
N GLU A 12 -6.38 -10.68 -24.45
CA GLU A 12 -6.32 -11.55 -23.28
C GLU A 12 -5.29 -11.07 -22.25
N ALA A 13 -5.50 -11.40 -20.98
CA ALA A 13 -4.58 -11.11 -19.89
C ALA A 13 -3.20 -11.74 -20.13
N HIS A 14 -2.15 -10.93 -20.08
CA HIS A 14 -0.78 -11.37 -20.28
C HIS A 14 0.19 -10.61 -19.36
N MET A 15 1.10 -11.34 -18.70
CA MET A 15 2.16 -10.74 -17.91
C MET A 15 3.28 -10.25 -18.84
N VAL A 16 3.56 -8.94 -18.83
CA VAL A 16 4.56 -8.30 -19.69
C VAL A 16 5.92 -8.96 -19.52
N ASP A 17 6.59 -9.34 -20.62
CA ASP A 17 7.99 -9.73 -20.55
C ASP A 17 8.87 -8.49 -20.24
N VAL A 18 9.64 -8.59 -19.15
CA VAL A 18 10.56 -7.55 -18.70
C VAL A 18 12.03 -7.98 -18.83
N SER A 19 12.32 -9.14 -19.42
CA SER A 19 13.65 -9.74 -19.53
C SER A 19 14.71 -8.78 -20.11
N ALA A 20 14.36 -8.03 -21.15
CA ALA A 20 15.22 -7.08 -21.85
C ALA A 20 15.35 -5.70 -21.15
N LYS A 21 14.60 -5.43 -20.08
CA LYS A 21 14.69 -4.15 -19.36
C LYS A 21 15.93 -4.16 -18.45
N ALA A 22 16.59 -3.00 -18.35
CA ALA A 22 17.68 -2.80 -17.42
C ALA A 22 17.18 -2.84 -15.96
N GLU A 23 18.04 -3.35 -15.07
CA GLU A 23 17.82 -3.25 -13.63
C GLU A 23 18.21 -1.86 -13.13
N THR A 24 17.33 -1.26 -12.34
CA THR A 24 17.58 0.02 -11.68
C THR A 24 17.08 -0.07 -10.25
N VAL A 25 17.60 0.80 -9.36
CA VAL A 25 16.94 1.04 -8.08
C VAL A 25 15.56 1.62 -8.35
N ARG A 26 14.55 1.08 -7.65
CA ARG A 26 13.15 1.47 -7.78
C ARG A 26 12.54 1.62 -6.41
N GLU A 27 11.77 2.67 -6.25
CA GLU A 27 11.06 2.97 -5.00
C GLU A 27 9.64 3.40 -5.33
N ALA A 28 8.70 3.04 -4.46
CA ALA A 28 7.35 3.55 -4.48
C ALA A 28 6.88 3.87 -3.07
N ARG A 29 6.11 4.95 -2.94
CA ARG A 29 5.43 5.37 -1.72
C ARG A 29 3.93 5.45 -1.98
N ALA A 30 3.14 4.88 -1.09
CA ALA A 30 1.69 4.92 -1.17
C ALA A 30 1.09 5.24 0.19
N GLU A 31 -0.10 5.82 0.20
CA GLU A 31 -0.86 6.06 1.42
C GLU A 31 -2.27 5.46 1.38
N ALA A 32 -2.80 5.22 2.57
CA ALA A 32 -4.18 4.87 2.83
C ALA A 32 -4.67 5.61 4.09
N PHE A 33 -5.98 5.80 4.20
CA PHE A 33 -6.61 6.34 5.41
C PHE A 33 -7.68 5.38 5.93
N VAL A 34 -7.87 5.39 7.24
CA VAL A 34 -9.02 4.75 7.89
C VAL A 34 -9.73 5.81 8.73
N THR A 35 -10.88 6.28 8.28
CA THR A 35 -11.73 7.23 9.01
C THR A 35 -12.66 6.48 9.94
N MET A 36 -12.79 6.98 11.16
CA MET A 36 -13.56 6.37 12.25
C MET A 36 -14.15 7.45 13.16
N LEU A 37 -14.90 7.05 14.18
CA LEU A 37 -15.39 7.94 15.22
C LEU A 37 -14.24 8.35 16.17
N PRO A 38 -14.31 9.54 16.79
CA PRO A 38 -13.30 10.00 17.75
C PRO A 38 -13.04 8.99 18.87
N GLU A 39 -14.07 8.33 19.39
CA GLU A 39 -13.98 7.35 20.47
C GLU A 39 -13.22 6.10 20.03
N THR A 40 -13.44 5.64 18.79
CA THR A 40 -12.71 4.52 18.20
C THR A 40 -11.22 4.86 18.05
N LEU A 41 -10.91 6.08 17.61
CA LEU A 41 -9.53 6.53 17.46
C LEU A 41 -8.83 6.67 18.81
N ALA A 42 -9.51 7.21 19.82
CA ALA A 42 -9.00 7.33 21.19
C ALA A 42 -8.59 5.96 21.75
N MET A 43 -9.42 4.92 21.56
CA MET A 43 -9.08 3.56 21.98
C MET A 43 -7.80 3.00 21.34
N ILE A 44 -7.50 3.40 20.10
CA ILE A 44 -6.26 3.02 19.42
C ILE A 44 -5.07 3.74 20.06
N VAL A 45 -5.19 5.05 20.29
CA VAL A 45 -4.13 5.90 20.85
C VAL A 45 -3.80 5.52 22.30
N ASP A 46 -4.82 5.24 23.10
CA ASP A 46 -4.68 4.89 24.51
C ASP A 46 -4.18 3.45 24.73
N GLY A 47 -4.09 2.65 23.66
CA GLY A 47 -3.72 1.23 23.75
C GLY A 47 -4.72 0.37 24.54
N SER A 48 -5.93 0.88 24.79
CA SER A 48 -6.98 0.24 25.58
C SER A 48 -7.79 -0.80 24.79
N HIS A 49 -7.41 -1.05 23.54
CA HIS A 49 -8.10 -1.96 22.67
C HIS A 49 -7.91 -3.43 23.10
N HIS A 50 -9.00 -4.14 23.40
CA HIS A 50 -9.03 -5.54 23.87
C HIS A 50 -8.27 -6.57 23.00
N LYS A 51 -7.98 -6.23 21.74
CA LYS A 51 -7.17 -7.06 20.81
C LYS A 51 -5.66 -6.78 20.86
N GLY A 52 -5.19 -5.86 21.71
CA GLY A 52 -3.78 -5.47 21.82
C GLY A 52 -3.39 -4.32 20.88
N ASP A 53 -2.10 -4.22 20.58
CA ASP A 53 -1.52 -3.12 19.79
C ASP A 53 -1.97 -3.18 18.32
N VAL A 54 -2.91 -2.29 17.99
CA VAL A 54 -3.51 -2.14 16.65
C VAL A 54 -2.44 -1.73 15.62
N PHE A 55 -1.54 -0.81 15.99
CA PHE A 55 -0.53 -0.28 15.07
C PHE A 55 0.58 -1.30 14.81
N ALA A 56 1.06 -2.01 15.82
CA ALA A 56 2.04 -3.08 15.62
C ALA A 56 1.49 -4.17 14.69
N THR A 57 0.24 -4.59 14.93
CA THR A 57 -0.42 -5.63 14.11
C THR A 57 -0.60 -5.17 12.66
N ALA A 58 -1.13 -3.98 12.44
CA ALA A 58 -1.33 -3.43 11.09
C ALA A 58 -0.01 -3.20 10.35
N ARG A 59 1.07 -2.81 11.05
CA ARG A 59 2.41 -2.66 10.47
C ARG A 59 2.96 -3.99 9.96
N ILE A 60 2.88 -5.04 10.78
CA ILE A 60 3.33 -6.38 10.40
C ILE A 60 2.49 -6.91 9.23
N ALA A 61 1.17 -6.71 9.25
CA ALA A 61 0.28 -7.11 8.17
C ALA A 61 0.65 -6.41 6.85
N GLY A 62 0.88 -5.10 6.86
CA GLY A 62 1.32 -4.35 5.67
C GLY A 62 2.66 -4.84 5.12
N ILE A 63 3.65 -5.11 5.99
CA ILE A 63 4.96 -5.64 5.57
C ILE A 63 4.83 -7.04 4.96
N GLN A 64 4.00 -7.90 5.54
CA GLN A 64 3.75 -9.22 4.97
C GLN A 64 3.01 -9.13 3.63
N ALA A 65 2.04 -8.22 3.52
CA ALA A 65 1.26 -8.01 2.31
C ALA A 65 2.12 -7.55 1.14
N ALA A 66 3.06 -6.61 1.35
CA ALA A 66 4.01 -6.18 0.33
C ALA A 66 4.76 -7.37 -0.31
N LYS A 67 5.17 -8.35 0.51
CA LYS A 67 5.91 -9.53 0.05
C LYS A 67 5.04 -10.56 -0.68
N ARG A 68 3.72 -10.43 -0.57
CA ARG A 68 2.71 -11.31 -1.19
C ARG A 68 1.95 -10.62 -2.32
N THR A 69 2.35 -9.43 -2.74
CA THR A 69 1.65 -8.68 -3.79
C THR A 69 1.51 -9.47 -5.09
N TRP A 70 2.54 -10.18 -5.52
CA TRP A 70 2.51 -11.00 -6.74
C TRP A 70 1.57 -12.22 -6.64
N ASP A 71 1.27 -12.68 -5.41
CA ASP A 71 0.32 -13.77 -5.15
C ASP A 71 -1.13 -13.25 -5.16
N LEU A 72 -1.33 -11.98 -4.79
CA LEU A 72 -2.64 -11.32 -4.72
C LEU A 72 -3.05 -10.64 -6.04
N ILE A 73 -2.10 -10.05 -6.76
CA ILE A 73 -2.35 -9.29 -8.00
C ILE A 73 -1.94 -10.15 -9.20
N PRO A 74 -2.89 -10.69 -9.99
CA PRO A 74 -2.65 -11.83 -10.89
C PRO A 74 -1.52 -11.67 -11.94
N LEU A 75 -1.21 -10.44 -12.36
CA LEU A 75 -0.22 -10.15 -13.40
C LEU A 75 1.00 -9.38 -12.89
N CYS A 76 1.18 -9.28 -11.57
CA CYS A 76 2.39 -8.74 -10.98
C CYS A 76 3.53 -9.78 -11.07
N HIS A 77 4.73 -9.31 -11.41
CA HIS A 77 5.91 -10.15 -11.37
C HIS A 77 6.27 -10.49 -9.91
N PRO A 78 6.81 -11.68 -9.63
CA PRO A 78 7.44 -11.96 -8.35
C PRO A 78 8.72 -11.12 -8.20
N LEU A 79 8.86 -10.40 -7.09
CA LEU A 79 9.94 -9.44 -6.86
C LEU A 79 10.60 -9.65 -5.49
N MET A 80 11.93 -9.54 -5.45
CA MET A 80 12.72 -9.60 -4.21
C MET A 80 12.84 -8.19 -3.62
N LEU A 81 11.91 -7.83 -2.74
CA LEU A 81 11.92 -6.54 -2.05
C LEU A 81 13.17 -6.39 -1.16
N SER A 82 13.88 -5.27 -1.33
CA SER A 82 15.06 -4.93 -0.52
C SER A 82 14.70 -4.14 0.75
N LYS A 83 13.59 -3.39 0.72
CA LYS A 83 13.11 -2.61 1.86
C LYS A 83 11.60 -2.47 1.82
N VAL A 84 10.96 -2.60 2.98
CA VAL A 84 9.55 -2.26 3.20
C VAL A 84 9.44 -1.46 4.49
N GLU A 85 8.78 -0.31 4.44
CA GLU A 85 8.36 0.46 5.61
C GLU A 85 6.85 0.65 5.58
N VAL A 86 6.22 0.58 6.75
CA VAL A 86 4.80 0.91 6.93
C VAL A 86 4.72 1.78 8.17
N ASN A 87 4.28 3.02 8.00
CA ASN A 87 4.13 4.02 9.04
C ASN A 87 2.64 4.27 9.29
N LEU A 88 2.27 4.31 10.57
CA LEU A 88 0.90 4.53 11.02
C LEU A 88 0.89 5.73 11.94
N ARG A 89 0.01 6.69 11.66
CA ARG A 89 -0.13 7.93 12.43
C ARG A 89 -1.61 8.20 12.67
N ALA A 90 -1.99 8.39 13.93
CA ALA A 90 -3.29 8.93 14.28
C ALA A 90 -3.34 10.43 13.91
N GLU A 91 -4.46 10.85 13.32
CA GLU A 91 -4.79 12.23 12.95
C GLU A 91 -6.12 12.60 13.62
N PRO A 92 -6.10 12.94 14.94
CA PRO A 92 -7.32 13.22 15.71
C PRO A 92 -8.16 14.36 15.14
N GLU A 93 -7.51 15.37 14.55
CA GLU A 93 -8.16 16.50 13.92
C GLU A 93 -9.03 16.12 12.70
N HIS A 94 -8.82 14.92 12.14
CA HIS A 94 -9.59 14.36 11.01
C HIS A 94 -10.31 13.05 11.38
N ASN A 95 -10.24 12.61 12.64
CA ASN A 95 -10.74 11.31 13.12
C ASN A 95 -10.30 10.12 12.25
N ARG A 96 -9.02 10.07 11.89
CA ARG A 96 -8.51 9.00 11.02
C ARG A 96 -7.13 8.51 11.42
N VAL A 97 -6.75 7.35 10.89
CA VAL A 97 -5.36 6.89 10.87
C VAL A 97 -4.83 7.06 9.44
N ARG A 98 -3.72 7.78 9.30
CA ARG A 98 -2.93 7.84 8.06
C ARG A 98 -1.91 6.71 8.05
N ILE A 99 -1.87 6.01 6.94
CA ILE A 99 -0.96 4.90 6.66
C ILE A 99 -0.07 5.33 5.51
N GLU A 100 1.24 5.34 5.70
CA GLU A 100 2.20 5.56 4.62
C GLU A 100 3.12 4.34 4.49
N SER A 101 3.21 3.80 3.29
CA SER A 101 4.06 2.67 2.97
C SER A 101 5.15 3.07 1.99
N LEU A 102 6.31 2.42 2.10
CA LEU A 102 7.41 2.53 1.16
C LEU A 102 7.93 1.14 0.83
N CYS A 103 8.09 0.87 -0.47
CA CYS A 103 8.73 -0.35 -0.98
C CYS A 103 9.91 0.04 -1.88
N ARG A 104 11.00 -0.71 -1.78
CA ARG A 104 12.21 -0.50 -2.61
C ARG A 104 12.84 -1.83 -3.02
N LEU A 105 13.37 -1.86 -4.24
CA LEU A 105 14.22 -2.94 -4.74
C LEU A 105 15.20 -2.45 -5.81
N THR A 106 16.07 -3.34 -6.27
CA THR A 106 16.78 -3.22 -7.56
C THR A 106 16.19 -4.25 -8.51
N GLY A 107 15.66 -3.81 -9.66
CA GLY A 107 14.98 -4.73 -10.58
C GLY A 107 14.44 -4.09 -11.86
N LYS A 108 13.71 -4.90 -12.64
CA LYS A 108 13.29 -4.57 -14.03
C LYS A 108 11.90 -3.96 -14.16
N THR A 109 11.08 -4.05 -13.11
CA THR A 109 9.73 -3.48 -13.04
C THR A 109 9.53 -2.73 -11.72
N GLY A 110 8.55 -1.82 -11.69
CA GLY A 110 8.26 -0.96 -10.55
C GLY A 110 7.67 -1.71 -9.36
N VAL A 111 7.54 -0.98 -8.24
CA VAL A 111 7.01 -1.50 -6.95
C VAL A 111 5.79 -0.72 -6.45
N GLU A 112 5.06 -0.07 -7.37
CA GLU A 112 3.84 0.67 -7.06
C GLU A 112 2.81 -0.22 -6.38
N MET A 113 2.66 -1.45 -6.86
CA MET A 113 1.68 -2.40 -6.35
C MET A 113 2.04 -2.93 -4.97
N GLU A 114 3.33 -3.14 -4.68
CA GLU A 114 3.80 -3.56 -3.36
C GLU A 114 3.50 -2.49 -2.31
N ALA A 115 3.75 -1.21 -2.62
CA ALA A 115 3.40 -0.10 -1.74
C ALA A 115 1.87 0.01 -1.54
N LEU A 116 1.09 0.03 -2.62
CA LEU A 116 -0.37 0.12 -2.54
C LEU A 116 -1.00 -1.04 -1.76
N THR A 117 -0.50 -2.26 -1.99
CA THR A 117 -0.97 -3.46 -1.28
C THR A 117 -0.63 -3.38 0.22
N ALA A 118 0.59 -2.94 0.56
CA ALA A 118 0.99 -2.76 1.95
C ALA A 118 0.08 -1.78 2.70
N ALA A 119 -0.20 -0.61 2.10
CA ALA A 119 -1.09 0.39 2.68
C ALA A 119 -2.52 -0.15 2.82
N SER A 120 -3.03 -0.84 1.80
CA SER A 120 -4.38 -1.40 1.78
C SER A 120 -4.58 -2.46 2.86
N VAL A 121 -3.66 -3.41 3.00
CA VAL A 121 -3.79 -4.49 3.98
C VAL A 121 -3.56 -3.98 5.40
N ALA A 122 -2.69 -2.99 5.61
CA ALA A 122 -2.59 -2.30 6.89
C ALA A 122 -3.92 -1.62 7.26
N ALA A 123 -4.60 -0.97 6.31
CA ALA A 123 -5.93 -0.37 6.53
C ALA A 123 -6.99 -1.42 6.88
N LEU A 124 -7.05 -2.53 6.12
CA LEU A 124 -7.95 -3.66 6.41
C LEU A 124 -7.68 -4.27 7.79
N THR A 125 -6.42 -4.28 8.22
CA THR A 125 -6.05 -4.79 9.54
C THR A 125 -6.51 -3.86 10.65
N ILE A 126 -6.36 -2.54 10.50
CA ILE A 126 -6.93 -1.57 11.46
C ILE A 126 -8.45 -1.76 11.55
N TYR A 127 -9.11 -1.91 10.41
CA TYR A 127 -10.55 -2.18 10.37
C TYR A 127 -10.89 -3.46 11.13
N ASP A 128 -10.20 -4.59 10.86
CA ASP A 128 -10.46 -5.85 11.55
C ASP A 128 -10.29 -5.73 13.07
N MET A 129 -9.26 -5.00 13.50
CA MET A 129 -8.98 -4.77 14.90
C MET A 129 -10.12 -3.99 15.54
N CYS A 130 -10.63 -2.93 14.91
CA CYS A 130 -11.58 -2.01 15.53
C CYS A 130 -13.07 -2.28 15.23
N LYS A 131 -13.39 -3.20 14.29
CA LYS A 131 -14.79 -3.44 13.83
C LYS A 131 -15.79 -3.89 14.90
N ALA A 132 -15.29 -4.34 16.06
CA ALA A 132 -16.13 -4.68 17.20
C ALA A 132 -16.72 -3.44 17.89
N VAL A 133 -16.01 -2.31 17.83
CA VAL A 133 -16.41 -1.02 18.39
C VAL A 133 -17.24 -0.24 17.37
N GLN A 134 -16.79 -0.20 16.13
CA GLN A 134 -17.43 0.57 15.06
C GLN A 134 -17.43 -0.19 13.73
N LYS A 135 -18.59 -0.34 13.09
CA LYS A 135 -18.73 -1.10 11.83
C LYS A 135 -18.81 -0.24 10.57
N ASP A 136 -19.04 1.06 10.71
CA ASP A 136 -19.17 2.01 9.60
C ASP A 136 -17.89 2.83 9.36
N MET A 137 -16.73 2.30 9.79
CA MET A 137 -15.43 2.87 9.45
C MET A 137 -15.23 2.87 7.92
N VAL A 138 -14.51 3.86 7.41
CA VAL A 138 -14.26 4.01 5.97
C VAL A 138 -12.78 3.89 5.68
N ILE A 139 -12.42 2.97 4.77
CA ILE A 139 -11.07 2.88 4.23
C ILE A 139 -11.01 3.72 2.96
N GLY A 140 -10.11 4.70 2.93
CA GLY A 140 -9.81 5.47 1.74
C GLY A 140 -9.60 6.97 2.01
N PRO A 141 -8.99 7.69 1.05
CA PRO A 141 -8.50 7.19 -0.23
C PRO A 141 -7.26 6.28 -0.07
N VAL A 142 -7.03 5.41 -1.07
CA VAL A 142 -5.77 4.66 -1.24
C VAL A 142 -5.11 5.17 -2.51
N ARG A 143 -3.88 5.70 -2.42
CA ARG A 143 -3.21 6.30 -3.59
C ARG A 143 -1.69 6.21 -3.53
N LEU A 144 -1.09 6.28 -4.72
CA LEU A 144 0.36 6.40 -4.87
C LEU A 144 0.78 7.86 -4.64
N LEU A 145 1.78 8.06 -3.78
CA LEU A 145 2.35 9.38 -3.49
C LEU A 145 3.55 9.69 -4.38
N ALA A 146 4.42 8.70 -4.59
CA ALA A 146 5.60 8.86 -5.42
C ALA A 146 6.08 7.52 -5.94
N LYS A 147 6.78 7.54 -7.07
CA LYS A 147 7.66 6.45 -7.50
C LYS A 147 8.90 6.99 -8.19
N SER A 148 9.97 6.23 -8.16
CA SER A 148 11.20 6.54 -8.89
C SER A 148 11.81 5.31 -9.55
N GLY A 149 12.58 5.58 -10.60
CA GLY A 149 13.32 4.57 -11.35
C GLY A 149 12.52 3.89 -12.47
N GLY A 150 13.25 3.35 -13.43
CA GLY A 150 12.69 2.76 -14.64
C GLY A 150 12.37 3.75 -15.77
N LYS A 151 11.94 3.19 -16.90
CA LYS A 151 11.78 3.94 -18.16
C LYS A 151 10.67 5.00 -18.12
N SER A 152 9.63 4.81 -17.31
CA SER A 152 8.50 5.75 -17.22
C SER A 152 8.85 7.07 -16.54
N GLY A 153 10.06 7.18 -15.98
CA GLY A 153 10.46 8.31 -15.15
C GLY A 153 9.79 8.29 -13.77
N ASP A 154 10.14 9.31 -13.01
CA ASP A 154 9.67 9.52 -11.65
C ASP A 154 8.27 10.15 -11.67
N PHE A 155 7.47 9.78 -10.68
CA PHE A 155 6.17 10.39 -10.44
C PHE A 155 6.11 10.87 -8.99
N ARG A 156 5.44 12.00 -8.80
CA ARG A 156 5.04 12.51 -7.50
C ARG A 156 3.65 13.08 -7.64
N VAL A 157 2.75 12.70 -6.75
CA VAL A 157 1.40 13.28 -6.71
C VAL A 157 1.53 14.78 -6.45
N GLN A 158 0.74 15.58 -7.16
CA GLN A 158 0.60 16.99 -6.82
C GLN A 158 -0.30 17.07 -5.58
N ASP A 159 0.12 17.86 -4.60
CA ASP A 159 -0.75 18.23 -3.48
C ASP A 159 -1.90 19.05 -4.08
N ASN A 160 -3.03 18.40 -4.32
CA ASN A 160 -4.28 19.10 -4.54
C ASN A 160 -4.79 19.44 -3.13
N ASP A 161 -4.61 20.69 -2.73
CA ASP A 161 -5.37 21.30 -1.62
C ASP A 161 -6.88 21.13 -1.84
#